data_AF-A0A1C6DLF6-F1
#
_entry.id   AF-A0A1C6DLF6-F1
#
_cell.length_a   1.000
_cell.length_b   1.000
_cell.length_c   1.000
_cell.angle_alpha   90.00
_cell.angle_beta   90.00
_cell.angle_gamma   90.00
#
_symmetry.space_group_name_H-M   'P 1'
#
loop_
_entity.id
_entity.type
_entity.pdbx_description
1 polymer ?
#
loop_
_entity_poly.entity_id
_entity_poly.type
_entity_poly.pdbx_seq_one_letter_code
_entity_poly.pdbx_strand_id
1 'polypeptide(L)'
;MFNDFDENENIILKQLMKENYTQKYFDECNYIWKNYVPEIGQANVLQGELLRELEKLRYEAQNNGNMNWDKDFEYFCDFISETLCKQDIYSDDEKRKITLILKHFKRCGQYATYVLDEMNDDEMVNLDLLAYCEDNLYDIIADDIGFFQMKSSEPIPFVKNDNIMR
;
A
#
# COMPACT_ATOMS: atom_id res chain seq x y z
N MET A 1 -6.74 -12.75 -16.58
CA MET A 1 -5.86 -11.57 -16.64
C MET A 1 -5.65 -10.91 -15.28
N PHE A 2 -6.53 -11.11 -14.28
CA PHE A 2 -6.32 -10.56 -12.93
C PHE A 2 -6.29 -11.62 -11.81
N ASN A 3 -6.32 -12.92 -12.09
CA ASN A 3 -6.29 -13.98 -11.05
C ASN A 3 -4.85 -14.43 -10.75
N ASP A 4 -4.05 -13.52 -10.20
CA ASP A 4 -2.61 -13.76 -9.95
C ASP A 4 -2.32 -14.31 -8.55
N PHE A 5 -3.36 -14.61 -7.77
CA PHE A 5 -3.22 -15.22 -6.45
C PHE A 5 -3.46 -16.72 -6.53
N ASP A 6 -2.59 -17.50 -5.89
CA ASP A 6 -2.87 -18.91 -5.67
C ASP A 6 -4.06 -19.12 -4.70
N GLU A 7 -4.54 -20.34 -4.58
CA GLU A 7 -5.70 -20.65 -3.73
C GLU A 7 -5.46 -20.26 -2.26
N ASN A 8 -4.26 -20.50 -1.74
CA ASN A 8 -3.91 -20.17 -0.36
C ASN A 8 -3.81 -18.66 -0.15
N GLU A 9 -3.21 -17.93 -1.08
CA GLU A 9 -3.15 -16.46 -1.07
C GLU A 9 -4.56 -15.86 -1.08
N ASN A 10 -5.47 -16.38 -1.89
CA ASN A 10 -6.88 -15.94 -1.89
C ASN A 10 -7.58 -16.20 -0.55
N ILE A 11 -7.30 -17.34 0.10
CA ILE A 11 -7.87 -17.65 1.41
C ILE A 11 -7.37 -16.66 2.47
N ILE A 12 -6.05 -16.42 2.51
CA ILE A 12 -5.44 -15.51 3.49
C ILE A 12 -5.94 -14.09 3.27
N LEU A 13 -5.95 -13.60 2.03
CA LEU A 13 -6.42 -12.25 1.72
C LEU A 13 -7.88 -12.06 2.14
N LYS A 14 -8.78 -13.01 1.84
CA LYS A 14 -10.18 -12.97 2.27
C LYS A 14 -10.35 -12.99 3.79
N GLN A 15 -9.45 -13.63 4.53
CA GLN A 15 -9.46 -13.60 5.99
C GLN A 15 -9.06 -12.22 6.51
N LEU A 16 -7.96 -11.66 5.98
CA LEU A 16 -7.50 -10.31 6.32
C LEU A 16 -8.57 -9.25 6.03
N MET A 17 -9.21 -9.31 4.86
CA MET A 17 -10.28 -8.37 4.47
C MET A 17 -11.49 -8.40 5.42
N LYS A 18 -11.75 -9.53 6.10
CA LYS A 18 -12.87 -9.68 7.05
C LYS A 18 -12.47 -9.38 8.48
N GLU A 19 -11.19 -9.19 8.75
CA GLU A 19 -10.70 -8.92 10.09
C GLU A 19 -11.11 -7.50 10.50
N ASN A 20 -11.77 -7.39 11.66
CA ASN A 20 -11.95 -6.10 12.31
C ASN A 20 -10.61 -5.72 12.95
N TYR A 21 -9.87 -4.86 12.27
CA TYR A 21 -8.51 -4.50 12.65
C TYR A 21 -8.49 -3.15 13.36
N THR A 22 -7.82 -3.08 14.51
CA THR A 22 -7.51 -1.82 15.19
C THR A 22 -6.01 -1.56 15.09
N GLN A 23 -5.66 -0.41 14.53
CA GLN A 23 -4.28 0.03 14.40
C GLN A 23 -3.56 0.09 15.77
N LYS A 24 -2.35 -0.48 15.84
CA LYS A 24 -1.58 -0.70 17.07
C LYS A 24 -0.47 0.33 17.27
N TYR A 25 0.15 0.77 16.18
CA TYR A 25 1.29 1.71 16.15
C TYR A 25 0.87 3.09 15.64
N PHE A 26 -0.33 3.53 16.05
CA PHE A 26 -0.89 4.83 15.65
C PHE A 26 0.02 5.99 16.10
N ASP A 27 0.58 5.92 17.32
CA ASP A 27 1.43 6.98 17.85
C ASP A 27 2.74 7.11 17.06
N GLU A 28 3.33 5.99 16.65
CA GLU A 28 4.50 5.96 15.77
C GLU A 28 4.17 6.50 14.39
N CYS A 29 3.04 6.11 13.79
CA CYS A 29 2.59 6.65 12.50
C CYS A 29 2.37 8.16 12.58
N ASN A 30 1.72 8.63 13.65
CA ASN A 30 1.50 10.06 13.90
C ASN A 30 2.82 10.82 14.10
N TYR A 31 3.82 10.20 14.74
CA TYR A 31 5.15 10.76 14.84
C TYR A 31 5.82 10.89 13.47
N ILE A 32 5.80 9.83 12.65
CA ILE A 32 6.33 9.85 11.27
C ILE A 32 5.65 10.96 10.48
N TRP A 33 4.32 11.03 10.51
CA TRP A 33 3.54 12.02 9.77
C TRP A 33 3.93 13.45 10.12
N LYS A 34 4.09 13.75 11.42
CA LYS A 34 4.42 15.11 11.89
C LYS A 34 5.86 15.53 11.63
N ASN A 35 6.80 14.58 11.64
CA ASN A 35 8.23 14.92 11.65
C ASN A 35 8.93 14.61 10.33
N TYR A 36 8.46 13.61 9.58
CA TYR A 36 9.17 13.05 8.43
C TYR A 36 8.42 13.19 7.11
N VAL A 37 7.11 13.39 7.14
CA VAL A 37 6.30 13.62 5.94
C VAL A 37 6.23 15.13 5.65
N PRO A 38 6.76 15.60 4.51
CA PRO A 38 6.63 17.00 4.12
C PRO A 38 5.21 17.28 3.62
N GLU A 39 4.80 18.55 3.70
CA GLU A 39 3.51 19.00 3.15
C GLU A 39 3.41 18.71 1.65
N ILE A 40 4.51 18.88 0.92
CA ILE A 40 4.59 18.71 -0.54
C ILE A 40 5.84 17.90 -0.91
N GLY A 41 5.71 17.05 -1.93
CA GLY A 41 6.83 16.33 -2.55
C GLY A 41 7.22 15.04 -1.83
N GLN A 42 8.46 14.62 -2.05
CA GLN A 42 9.07 13.42 -1.46
C GLN A 42 9.71 13.72 -0.11
N ALA A 43 9.50 12.83 0.85
CA ALA A 43 10.14 12.90 2.16
C ALA A 43 11.67 12.80 2.02
N ASN A 44 12.39 13.30 3.02
CA ASN A 44 13.84 13.10 3.10
C ASN A 44 14.20 11.88 3.98
N VAL A 45 13.18 11.27 4.61
CA VAL A 45 13.32 10.16 5.56
C VAL A 45 12.50 9.00 5.05
N LEU A 46 13.10 7.80 5.02
CA LEU A 46 12.51 6.59 4.45
C LEU A 46 11.18 6.25 5.10
N GLN A 47 11.13 6.28 6.44
CA GLN A 47 9.90 6.03 7.19
C GLN A 47 8.77 7.00 6.78
N GLY A 48 9.13 8.28 6.57
CA GLY A 48 8.21 9.30 6.08
C GLY A 48 7.70 8.99 4.68
N GLU A 49 8.59 8.59 3.77
CA GLU A 49 8.18 8.29 2.40
C GLU A 49 7.25 7.08 2.32
N LEU A 50 7.56 6.00 3.06
CA LEU A 50 6.71 4.82 3.13
C LEU A 50 5.28 5.16 3.58
N LEU A 51 5.15 5.94 4.66
CA LEU A 51 3.83 6.34 5.15
C LEU A 51 3.12 7.29 4.18
N ARG A 52 3.85 8.23 3.56
CA ARG A 52 3.30 9.16 2.58
C ARG A 52 2.71 8.44 1.37
N GLU A 53 3.41 7.43 0.87
CA GLU A 53 3.00 6.63 -0.28
C GLU A 53 1.81 5.72 0.04
N LEU A 54 1.81 5.09 1.22
CA LEU A 54 0.67 4.32 1.69
C LEU A 54 -0.61 5.18 1.78
N GLU A 55 -0.50 6.38 2.34
CA GLU A 55 -1.65 7.30 2.43
C GLU A 55 -2.09 7.84 1.06
N LYS A 56 -1.18 7.94 0.08
CA LYS A 56 -1.57 8.21 -1.32
C LYS A 56 -2.39 7.06 -1.90
N LEU A 57 -1.95 5.81 -1.69
CA LEU A 57 -2.69 4.62 -2.14
C LEU A 57 -4.09 4.57 -1.50
N ARG A 58 -4.17 4.79 -0.18
CA ARG A 58 -5.43 4.85 0.57
C ARG A 58 -6.35 5.92 -0.01
N TYR A 59 -5.83 7.14 -0.19
CA TYR A 59 -6.61 8.25 -0.72
C TYR A 59 -7.13 7.97 -2.13
N GLU A 60 -6.28 7.46 -3.02
CA GLU A 60 -6.64 7.16 -4.40
C GLU A 60 -7.75 6.11 -4.49
N ALA A 61 -7.65 5.02 -3.71
CA ALA A 61 -8.69 4.00 -3.67
C ALA A 61 -10.00 4.54 -3.07
N GLN A 62 -9.95 5.18 -1.90
CA GLN A 62 -11.16 5.56 -1.14
C GLN A 62 -11.87 6.80 -1.71
N ASN A 63 -11.14 7.76 -2.27
CA ASN A 63 -11.69 9.04 -2.71
C ASN A 63 -11.85 9.12 -4.23
N ASN A 64 -10.95 8.49 -4.98
CA ASN A 64 -10.95 8.55 -6.45
C ASN A 64 -11.37 7.23 -7.10
N GLY A 65 -11.54 6.15 -6.33
CA GLY A 65 -11.89 4.84 -6.87
C GLY A 65 -10.84 4.28 -7.82
N ASN A 66 -9.56 4.63 -7.61
CA ASN A 66 -8.43 4.31 -8.51
C ASN A 66 -8.55 4.90 -9.93
N MET A 67 -9.35 5.95 -10.13
CA MET A 67 -9.51 6.57 -11.45
C MET A 67 -8.23 7.23 -11.98
N ASN A 68 -7.35 7.70 -11.09
CA ASN A 68 -6.07 8.30 -11.45
C ASN A 68 -4.90 7.31 -11.33
N TRP A 69 -5.18 6.01 -11.26
CA TRP A 69 -4.14 5.01 -11.09
C TRP A 69 -3.16 4.99 -12.26
N ASP A 70 -1.87 5.02 -11.96
CA ASP A 70 -0.77 5.07 -12.91
C ASP A 70 0.44 4.25 -12.44
N LYS A 71 1.58 4.45 -13.12
CA LYS A 71 2.84 3.74 -12.79
C LYS A 71 3.48 4.20 -11.48
N ASP A 72 3.18 5.39 -10.98
CA ASP A 72 3.71 5.85 -9.70
C ASP A 72 3.02 5.12 -8.56
N PHE A 73 1.70 4.87 -8.65
CA PHE A 73 0.99 4.03 -7.68
C PHE A 73 1.44 2.56 -7.72
N GLU A 74 1.71 2.00 -8.91
CA GLU A 74 2.33 0.68 -9.02
C GLU A 74 3.70 0.64 -8.33
N TYR A 75 4.51 1.69 -8.49
CA TYR A 75 5.80 1.83 -7.83
C TYR A 75 5.64 1.92 -6.31
N PHE A 76 4.67 2.68 -5.78
CA PHE A 76 4.42 2.76 -4.33
C PHE A 76 4.16 1.39 -3.72
N CYS A 77 3.33 0.55 -4.37
CA CYS A 77 3.08 -0.80 -3.90
C CYS A 77 4.36 -1.65 -3.83
N ASP A 78 5.17 -1.63 -4.90
CA ASP A 78 6.40 -2.41 -4.97
C ASP A 78 7.44 -1.89 -3.96
N PHE A 79 7.63 -0.57 -3.88
CA PHE A 79 8.60 0.07 -3.02
C PHE A 79 8.33 -0.19 -1.54
N ILE A 80 7.08 -0.04 -1.09
CA ILE A 80 6.70 -0.32 0.30
C ILE A 80 6.95 -1.81 0.61
N SER A 81 6.52 -2.70 -0.28
CA SER A 81 6.65 -4.16 -0.09
C SER A 81 8.12 -4.56 0.02
N GLU A 82 8.94 -4.17 -0.95
CA GLU A 82 10.35 -4.50 -0.97
C GLU A 82 11.10 -3.93 0.24
N THR A 83 10.80 -2.69 0.62
CA THR A 83 11.52 -2.00 1.70
C THR A 83 11.25 -2.68 3.04
N LEU A 84 9.99 -3.00 3.35
CA LEU A 84 9.63 -3.70 4.57
C LEU A 84 10.16 -5.15 4.55
N CYS A 85 10.02 -5.86 3.43
CA CYS A 85 10.49 -7.25 3.30
C CYS A 85 12.03 -7.41 3.36
N LYS A 86 12.79 -6.33 3.10
CA LYS A 86 14.25 -6.31 3.29
C LYS A 86 14.67 -6.23 4.76
N GLN A 87 13.76 -5.86 5.68
CA GLN A 87 14.11 -5.77 7.10
C GLN A 87 14.10 -7.17 7.75
N ASP A 88 15.08 -7.43 8.60
CA ASP A 88 15.19 -8.68 9.37
C ASP A 88 14.24 -8.73 10.58
N ILE A 89 13.53 -7.62 10.87
CA ILE A 89 12.58 -7.54 11.98
C ILE A 89 11.25 -8.27 11.71
N TYR A 90 10.98 -8.62 10.45
CA TYR A 90 9.77 -9.35 10.06
C TYR A 90 10.09 -10.81 9.77
N SER A 91 9.18 -11.68 10.22
CA SER A 91 9.14 -13.10 9.85
C SER A 91 8.69 -13.29 8.39
N ASP A 92 8.94 -14.49 7.85
CA ASP A 92 8.50 -14.83 6.49
C ASP A 92 6.97 -14.74 6.31
N ASP A 93 6.20 -15.07 7.36
CA ASP A 93 4.74 -14.97 7.34
C ASP A 93 4.27 -13.51 7.33
N GLU A 94 4.93 -12.62 8.06
CA GLU A 94 4.65 -11.17 8.01
C GLU A 94 5.01 -10.59 6.63
N LYS A 95 6.19 -10.93 6.10
CA LYS A 95 6.60 -10.52 4.74
C LYS A 95 5.63 -11.00 3.68
N ARG A 96 5.11 -12.23 3.82
CA ARG A 96 4.08 -12.77 2.92
C ARG A 96 2.79 -11.96 3.01
N LYS A 97 2.32 -11.59 4.20
CA LYS A 97 1.13 -10.75 4.38
C LYS A 97 1.30 -9.36 3.78
N ILE A 98 2.42 -8.70 4.04
CA ILE A 98 2.76 -7.39 3.46
C ILE A 98 2.69 -7.44 1.93
N THR A 99 3.38 -8.44 1.35
CA THR A 99 3.43 -8.63 -0.11
C THR A 99 2.02 -8.90 -0.67
N LEU A 100 1.24 -9.73 0.00
CA LEU A 100 -0.11 -10.09 -0.44
C LEU A 100 -1.06 -8.88 -0.46
N ILE A 101 -1.01 -8.04 0.58
CA ILE A 101 -1.83 -6.82 0.68
C ILE A 101 -1.45 -5.82 -0.42
N LEU A 102 -0.16 -5.51 -0.58
CA LEU A 102 0.29 -4.52 -1.56
C LEU A 102 0.09 -5.01 -3.01
N LYS A 103 0.25 -6.32 -3.26
CA LYS A 103 -0.13 -6.94 -4.54
C LYS A 103 -1.64 -6.83 -4.79
N HIS A 104 -2.47 -6.91 -3.74
CA HIS A 104 -3.91 -6.70 -3.89
C HIS A 104 -4.27 -5.27 -4.27
N PHE A 105 -3.70 -4.26 -3.60
CA PHE A 105 -3.90 -2.86 -3.96
C PHE A 105 -3.48 -2.59 -5.41
N LYS A 106 -2.30 -3.07 -5.80
CA LYS A 106 -1.80 -2.97 -7.17
C LYS A 106 -2.73 -3.62 -8.19
N ARG A 107 -3.24 -4.81 -7.90
CA ARG A 107 -4.23 -5.50 -8.75
C ARG A 107 -5.51 -4.68 -8.90
N CYS A 108 -6.01 -4.06 -7.84
CA CYS A 108 -7.22 -3.24 -7.92
C CYS A 108 -7.00 -2.03 -8.84
N GLY A 109 -5.89 -1.34 -8.67
CA GLY A 109 -5.52 -0.21 -9.53
C GLY A 109 -5.37 -0.59 -10.99
N GLN A 110 -4.65 -1.68 -11.28
CA GLN A 110 -4.52 -2.19 -12.66
C GLN A 110 -5.86 -2.60 -13.27
N TYR A 111 -6.76 -3.16 -12.46
CA TYR A 111 -8.10 -3.49 -12.92
C TYR A 111 -8.92 -2.23 -13.22
N ALA A 112 -8.81 -1.18 -12.39
CA ALA A 112 -9.45 0.10 -12.66
C ALA A 112 -8.94 0.74 -13.97
N THR A 113 -7.62 0.74 -14.21
CA THR A 113 -7.05 1.19 -15.49
C THR A 113 -7.60 0.38 -16.67
N TYR A 114 -7.64 -0.96 -16.55
CA TYR A 114 -8.21 -1.81 -17.61
C TYR A 114 -9.67 -1.47 -17.89
N VAL A 115 -10.49 -1.28 -16.85
CA VAL A 115 -11.90 -0.91 -16.99
C VAL A 115 -12.06 0.43 -17.73
N LEU A 116 -11.18 1.39 -17.48
CA LEU A 116 -11.25 2.73 -18.07
C LEU A 116 -10.73 2.77 -19.52
N ASP A 117 -9.62 2.08 -19.79
CA ASP A 117 -8.85 2.28 -21.02
C ASP A 117 -9.01 1.15 -22.04
N GLU A 118 -9.33 -0.08 -21.59
CA GLU A 118 -9.21 -1.29 -22.42
C GLU A 118 -10.49 -2.15 -22.46
N MET A 119 -11.36 -2.06 -21.46
CA MET A 119 -12.54 -2.91 -21.34
C MET A 119 -13.57 -2.60 -22.43
N ASN A 120 -14.11 -3.66 -23.04
CA ASN A 120 -15.17 -3.52 -24.05
C ASN A 120 -16.55 -3.40 -23.40
N ASP A 121 -17.50 -2.75 -24.09
CA ASP A 121 -18.87 -2.51 -23.60
C ASP A 121 -19.67 -3.78 -23.23
N ASP A 122 -19.29 -4.95 -23.78
CA ASP A 122 -19.93 -6.23 -23.50
C ASP A 122 -19.42 -6.92 -22.21
N GLU A 123 -18.35 -6.42 -21.60
CA GLU A 123 -17.76 -6.96 -20.38
C GLU A 123 -18.43 -6.40 -19.13
N MET A 124 -18.61 -7.25 -18.10
CA MET A 124 -19.15 -6.82 -16.82
C MET A 124 -18.03 -6.38 -15.88
N VAL A 125 -18.15 -5.17 -15.34
CA VAL A 125 -17.26 -4.64 -14.31
C VAL A 125 -17.43 -5.42 -13.01
N ASN A 126 -16.32 -5.91 -12.46
CA ASN A 126 -16.24 -6.46 -11.12
C ASN A 126 -15.95 -5.32 -10.13
N LEU A 127 -17.00 -4.79 -9.52
CA LEU A 127 -16.91 -3.67 -8.59
C LEU A 127 -15.98 -3.94 -7.40
N ASP A 128 -15.89 -5.20 -6.94
CA ASP A 128 -15.03 -5.60 -5.82
C ASP A 128 -13.54 -5.50 -6.14
N LEU A 129 -13.17 -5.36 -7.42
CA LEU A 129 -11.79 -5.24 -7.88
C LEU A 129 -11.42 -3.83 -8.33
N LEU A 130 -12.32 -2.85 -8.30
CA LEU A 130 -11.98 -1.48 -8.71
C LEU A 130 -11.05 -0.80 -7.71
N ALA A 131 -11.42 -0.85 -6.43
CA ALA A 131 -10.68 -0.23 -5.35
C ALA A 131 -10.96 -0.99 -4.04
N TYR A 132 -9.92 -1.11 -3.21
CA TYR A 132 -10.10 -1.57 -1.84
C TYR A 132 -10.31 -0.38 -0.92
N CYS A 133 -11.53 -0.21 -0.41
CA CYS A 133 -11.91 1.01 0.31
C CYS A 133 -11.94 0.87 1.84
N GLU A 134 -11.86 -0.34 2.38
CA GLU A 134 -11.86 -0.57 3.83
C GLU A 134 -10.49 -0.22 4.45
N ASP A 135 -10.48 0.31 5.67
CA ASP A 135 -9.25 0.80 6.31
C ASP A 135 -8.31 -0.33 6.78
N ASN A 136 -8.86 -1.49 7.14
CA ASN A 136 -8.12 -2.57 7.82
C ASN A 136 -6.81 -2.99 7.13
N LEU A 137 -6.78 -3.14 5.80
CA LEU A 137 -5.55 -3.52 5.11
C LEU A 137 -4.53 -2.38 5.07
N TYR A 138 -4.98 -1.12 4.95
CA TYR A 138 -4.08 0.03 5.04
C TYR A 138 -3.53 0.17 6.46
N ASP A 139 -4.34 -0.06 7.48
CA ASP A 139 -3.94 0.02 8.88
C ASP A 139 -2.95 -1.09 9.27
N ILE A 140 -3.06 -2.29 8.67
CA ILE A 140 -2.05 -3.35 8.81
C ILE A 140 -0.70 -2.88 8.26
N ILE A 141 -0.65 -2.34 7.03
CA ILE A 141 0.61 -1.87 6.44
C ILE A 141 1.14 -0.64 7.19
N ALA A 142 0.27 0.25 7.64
CA ALA A 142 0.65 1.38 8.47
C ALA A 142 1.28 0.91 9.78
N ASP A 143 0.73 -0.13 10.41
CA ASP A 143 1.31 -0.76 11.61
C ASP A 143 2.67 -1.39 11.33
N ASP A 144 2.86 -2.02 10.17
CA ASP A 144 4.19 -2.52 9.78
C ASP A 144 5.18 -1.35 9.68
N ILE A 145 4.82 -0.22 9.07
CA ILE A 145 5.65 0.99 9.00
C ILE A 145 5.91 1.59 10.39
N GLY A 146 4.88 1.66 11.25
CA GLY A 146 4.99 2.14 12.63
C GLY A 146 5.91 1.25 13.48
N PHE A 147 5.79 -0.06 13.33
CA PHE A 147 6.68 -1.03 13.97
C PHE A 147 8.13 -0.87 13.49
N PHE A 148 8.34 -0.63 12.19
CA PHE A 148 9.66 -0.34 11.65
C PHE A 148 10.27 0.91 12.29
N GLN A 149 9.50 2.00 12.42
CA GLN A 149 9.94 3.21 13.12
C GLN A 149 10.23 2.94 14.61
N MET A 150 9.42 2.12 15.29
CA MET A 150 9.68 1.75 16.68
C MET A 150 11.01 0.98 16.83
N LYS A 151 11.36 0.11 15.88
CA LYS A 151 12.61 -0.66 15.88
C LYS A 151 13.81 0.13 15.38
N SER A 152 13.60 1.11 14.50
CA SER A 152 14.62 1.98 13.93
C SER A 152 14.24 3.43 14.16
N SER A 153 14.42 3.88 15.41
CA SER A 153 13.99 5.23 15.82
C SER A 153 14.77 6.34 15.13
N GLU A 154 15.98 6.06 14.67
CA GLU A 154 16.79 7.01 13.92
C GLU A 154 16.25 7.19 12.50
N PRO A 155 16.15 8.44 12.00
CA PRO A 155 15.68 8.70 10.65
C PRO A 155 16.65 8.09 9.62
N ILE A 156 16.13 7.23 8.75
CA ILE A 156 16.92 6.65 7.67
C ILE A 156 16.83 7.60 6.46
N PRO A 157 17.95 8.12 5.94
CA PRO A 157 17.92 9.00 4.77
C PRO A 157 17.25 8.32 3.57
N PHE A 158 16.30 9.01 2.94
CA PHE A 158 15.70 8.58 1.69
C PHE A 158 16.32 9.31 0.51
N VAL A 159 16.67 8.55 -0.54
CA VAL A 159 17.11 9.08 -1.82
C VAL A 159 15.89 9.22 -2.71
N LYS A 160 15.57 10.46 -3.08
CA LYS A 160 14.40 10.78 -3.90
C LYS A 160 14.48 10.12 -5.26
N ASN A 161 13.34 9.68 -5.76
CA ASN A 161 13.18 9.14 -7.10
C ASN A 161 12.70 10.25 -8.04
N ASP A 162 13.59 10.78 -8.87
CA ASP A 162 13.30 11.87 -9.80
C ASP A 162 12.27 11.50 -10.90
N ASN A 163 11.95 10.20 -11.05
CA ASN A 163 10.95 9.74 -12.01
C ASN A 163 9.51 9.77 -11.48
N ILE A 164 9.31 9.98 -10.17
CA ILE A 164 7.98 10.05 -9.58
C ILE A 164 7.44 11.47 -9.74
N MET A 165 6.32 11.60 -10.45
CA MET A 165 5.62 12.87 -10.64
C MET A 165 4.67 13.09 -9.45
N ARG A 166 4.79 14.22 -8.75
CA ARG A 166 3.98 14.55 -7.57
C ARG A 166 3.34 15.91 -7.67
#